data_AF-A0A957B2W5-F1
#
_entry.id   AF-A0A957B2W5-F1
#
_cell.length_a   1.000
_cell.length_b   1.000
_cell.length_c   1.000
_cell.angle_alpha   90.00
_cell.angle_beta   90.00
_cell.angle_gamma   90.00
#
_symmetry.space_group_name_H-M   'P 1'
#
loop_
_entity.id
_entity.type
_entity.pdbx_description
1 polymer ?
#
loop_
_entity_poly.entity_id
_entity_poly.type
_entity_poly.pdbx_seq_one_letter_code
_entity_poly.pdbx_strand_id
1 'polypeptide(L)'
;MSQQRFIWIFGLLGTGLIVFGTVFFLVSPATTAEDDPWAHVPVRVEGTDHTNLISGALADSGMSLETGPDVTRLCLTCHEDAAHEVMGTSHWTWQSEPVEVSWRDEPISIGKANTINNFCIGIQSNESGCTRCHAGYGWADETFDFTIEDNTDCLVCHDQSGDYVKASAGLPAEGVDLVASAQSVGTPSRENCGGCHFNGGGGNGVKHGDLDESLYFPSDNVDVHMGRYNFLCVDCHQTENHEIGGRSISVSADDANQIACTDCHTAELIHDDERITAHLDTVACQTCHVPAGALRDATKMEWDWSTAGDPDREESPHEYLRIKGSFIYERNFMPDYFWYDGTAQHYMLGDEIDPNEIVLINKLNGSIDDPNSMIWPFKVHDTNQPYDTVYNILLQPNTVGPEGYWTLFNWDLALQNGAEAAGIPYSGEYGFTHTEMFWPQTHMVQPSENALQCTDCHSDNGRIDWEALGYIGDPMTWGGRDSQ
;
A
#
# COMPACT_ATOMS: atom_id res chain seq x y z
N MET A 1 -70.46 -40.19 39.03
CA MET A 1 -69.27 -40.58 38.21
C MET A 1 -69.39 -39.97 36.82
N SER A 2 -68.89 -38.74 36.58
CA SER A 2 -68.78 -38.22 35.20
C SER A 2 -67.80 -37.05 35.00
N GLN A 3 -66.76 -36.91 35.84
CA GLN A 3 -65.83 -35.77 35.73
C GLN A 3 -64.42 -36.10 35.22
N GLN A 4 -64.16 -37.30 34.71
CA GLN A 4 -62.82 -37.67 34.21
C GLN A 4 -62.75 -37.99 32.70
N ARG A 5 -63.83 -37.81 31.94
CA ARG A 5 -63.87 -38.21 30.51
C ARG A 5 -63.07 -37.32 29.54
N PHE A 6 -62.49 -36.21 30.00
CA PHE A 6 -61.81 -35.25 29.13
C PHE A 6 -60.36 -34.92 29.51
N ILE A 7 -59.80 -35.54 30.56
CA ILE A 7 -58.42 -35.28 31.01
C ILE A 7 -57.39 -35.65 29.93
N TRP A 8 -57.63 -36.73 29.18
CA TRP A 8 -56.80 -37.14 28.04
C TRP A 8 -56.72 -36.10 26.91
N ILE A 9 -57.74 -35.26 26.72
CA ILE A 9 -57.72 -34.19 25.69
C ILE A 9 -56.71 -33.10 26.08
N PHE A 10 -56.64 -32.75 27.35
CA PHE A 10 -55.63 -31.80 27.84
C PHE A 10 -54.22 -32.38 27.75
N GLY A 11 -54.05 -33.69 27.99
CA GLY A 11 -52.77 -34.37 27.78
C GLY A 11 -52.34 -34.41 26.30
N LEU A 12 -53.28 -34.66 25.38
CA LEU A 12 -53.01 -34.64 23.93
C LEU A 12 -52.70 -33.22 23.41
N LEU A 13 -53.40 -32.20 23.90
CA LEU A 13 -53.11 -30.81 23.56
C LEU A 13 -51.75 -30.36 24.10
N GLY A 14 -51.40 -30.73 25.34
CA GLY A 14 -50.08 -30.45 25.90
C GLY A 14 -48.95 -31.14 25.14
N THR A 15 -49.13 -32.42 24.80
CA THR A 15 -48.14 -33.18 24.01
C THR A 15 -48.03 -32.62 22.59
N GLY A 16 -49.15 -32.25 21.96
CA GLY A 16 -49.18 -31.61 20.65
C GLY A 16 -48.45 -30.28 20.64
N LEU A 17 -48.65 -29.43 21.66
CA LEU A 17 -47.93 -28.17 21.82
C LEU A 17 -46.43 -28.36 22.02
N ILE A 18 -46.01 -29.36 22.78
CA ILE A 18 -44.59 -29.68 22.95
C ILE A 18 -44.00 -30.17 21.63
N VAL A 19 -44.63 -31.14 20.96
CA VAL A 19 -44.10 -31.69 19.70
C VAL A 19 -44.10 -30.66 18.58
N PHE A 20 -45.20 -29.94 18.36
CA PHE A 20 -45.25 -28.87 17.35
C PHE A 20 -44.36 -27.70 17.71
N GLY A 21 -44.25 -27.32 18.99
CA GLY A 21 -43.31 -26.31 19.44
C GLY A 21 -41.86 -26.73 19.16
N THR A 22 -41.50 -27.98 19.47
CA THR A 22 -40.13 -28.48 19.25
C THR A 22 -39.82 -28.62 17.76
N VAL A 23 -40.75 -29.12 16.95
CA VAL A 23 -40.59 -29.18 15.48
C VAL A 23 -40.55 -27.78 14.87
N PHE A 24 -41.37 -26.84 15.34
CA PHE A 24 -41.33 -25.46 14.89
C PHE A 24 -40.02 -24.78 15.28
N PHE A 25 -39.46 -25.04 16.46
CA PHE A 25 -38.15 -24.51 16.85
C PHE A 25 -36.97 -25.18 16.14
N LEU A 26 -37.07 -26.46 15.78
CA LEU A 26 -36.02 -27.20 15.05
C LEU A 26 -36.08 -27.03 13.52
N VAL A 27 -37.25 -26.68 12.98
CA VAL A 27 -37.52 -26.51 11.53
C VAL A 27 -37.80 -25.05 11.18
N SER A 28 -37.84 -24.14 12.17
CA SER A 28 -37.70 -22.71 11.85
C SER A 28 -36.35 -22.59 11.14
N PRO A 29 -36.32 -22.17 9.87
CA PRO A 29 -35.06 -21.79 9.28
C PRO A 29 -34.52 -20.74 10.23
N ALA A 30 -33.37 -21.00 10.86
CA ALA A 30 -32.53 -19.90 11.26
C ALA A 30 -32.47 -19.05 9.99
N THR A 31 -33.02 -17.85 10.04
CA THR A 31 -32.68 -16.83 9.07
C THR A 31 -31.17 -16.70 9.26
N THR A 32 -30.41 -17.44 8.46
CA THR A 32 -29.02 -17.13 8.20
C THR A 32 -29.06 -15.66 7.84
N ALA A 33 -28.54 -14.80 8.72
CA ALA A 33 -28.32 -13.43 8.34
C ALA A 33 -27.52 -13.53 7.04
N GLU A 34 -28.11 -13.10 5.92
CA GLU A 34 -27.38 -12.95 4.67
C GLU A 34 -26.24 -11.99 5.01
N ASP A 35 -25.00 -12.44 4.80
CA ASP A 35 -23.85 -11.54 4.87
C ASP A 35 -24.06 -10.49 3.80
N ASP A 36 -24.24 -9.23 4.20
CA ASP A 36 -24.38 -8.10 3.29
C ASP A 36 -23.12 -7.24 3.41
N PRO A 37 -22.12 -7.43 2.53
CA PRO A 37 -20.89 -6.66 2.58
C PRO A 37 -21.13 -5.15 2.49
N TRP A 38 -22.23 -4.72 1.87
CA TRP A 38 -22.60 -3.31 1.74
C TRP A 38 -22.98 -2.66 3.06
N ALA A 39 -23.34 -3.44 4.09
CA ALA A 39 -23.59 -2.92 5.42
C ALA A 39 -22.33 -2.31 6.07
N HIS A 40 -21.15 -2.69 5.59
CA HIS A 40 -19.85 -2.26 6.09
C HIS A 40 -19.18 -1.17 5.22
N VAL A 41 -19.75 -0.87 4.04
CA VAL A 41 -19.24 0.16 3.14
C VAL A 41 -19.80 1.52 3.55
N PRO A 42 -18.95 2.56 3.73
CA PRO A 42 -19.42 3.87 4.14
C PRO A 42 -20.33 4.50 3.07
N VAL A 43 -21.37 5.19 3.53
CA VAL A 43 -22.22 5.98 2.64
C VAL A 43 -21.46 7.26 2.28
N ARG A 44 -21.13 7.43 1.01
CA ARG A 44 -20.47 8.65 0.53
C ARG A 44 -21.33 9.87 0.81
N VAL A 45 -20.76 10.86 1.50
CA VAL A 45 -21.40 12.14 1.76
C VAL A 45 -21.31 13.01 0.50
N GLU A 46 -22.41 13.66 0.11
CA GLU A 46 -22.41 14.61 -1.00
C GLU A 46 -21.53 15.82 -0.64
N GLY A 47 -20.59 16.16 -1.52
CA GLY A 47 -19.64 17.25 -1.31
C GLY A 47 -20.35 18.61 -1.24
N THR A 48 -19.79 19.52 -0.43
CA THR A 48 -20.22 20.93 -0.44
C THR A 48 -19.62 21.64 -1.65
N ASP A 49 -20.42 22.40 -2.40
CA ASP A 49 -19.92 23.22 -3.51
C ASP A 49 -19.16 24.44 -2.98
N HIS A 50 -17.86 24.47 -3.25
CA HIS A 50 -16.94 25.51 -2.78
C HIS A 50 -16.87 26.73 -3.72
N THR A 51 -17.50 26.69 -4.91
CA THR A 51 -17.37 27.75 -5.93
C THR A 51 -17.67 29.15 -5.38
N ASN A 52 -18.84 29.30 -4.73
CA ASN A 52 -19.26 30.57 -4.15
C ASN A 52 -18.62 30.84 -2.78
N LEU A 53 -18.27 29.79 -2.04
CA LEU A 53 -17.63 29.90 -0.73
C LEU A 53 -16.22 30.51 -0.86
N ILE A 54 -15.41 29.98 -1.78
CA ILE A 54 -14.07 30.51 -2.07
C ILE A 54 -14.16 31.93 -2.62
N SER A 55 -15.05 32.17 -3.58
CA SER A 55 -15.23 33.52 -4.16
C SER A 55 -15.61 34.56 -3.09
N GLY A 56 -16.52 34.20 -2.17
CA GLY A 56 -16.91 35.05 -1.05
C GLY A 56 -15.77 35.26 -0.06
N ALA A 57 -15.07 34.19 0.33
CA ALA A 57 -13.98 34.27 1.29
C ALA A 57 -12.80 35.12 0.78
N LEU A 58 -12.48 35.05 -0.53
CA LEU A 58 -11.49 35.94 -1.16
C LEU A 58 -11.95 37.40 -1.16
N ALA A 59 -13.22 37.67 -1.49
CA ALA A 59 -13.77 39.01 -1.45
C ALA A 59 -13.77 39.64 -0.05
N ASP A 60 -14.08 38.83 0.97
CA ASP A 60 -14.16 39.29 2.37
C ASP A 60 -12.77 39.47 3.01
N SER A 61 -11.84 38.57 2.74
CA SER A 61 -10.47 38.62 3.28
C SER A 61 -9.53 39.56 2.53
N GLY A 62 -9.80 39.79 1.23
CA GLY A 62 -8.87 40.47 0.33
C GLY A 62 -7.61 39.66 0.00
N MET A 63 -7.60 38.35 0.29
CA MET A 63 -6.50 37.45 -0.05
C MET A 63 -6.42 37.22 -1.58
N SER A 64 -5.21 36.91 -2.05
CA SER A 64 -4.94 36.38 -3.39
C SER A 64 -4.29 35.01 -3.24
N LEU A 65 -4.69 34.04 -4.07
CA LEU A 65 -4.14 32.69 -4.07
C LEU A 65 -3.01 32.61 -5.09
N GLU A 66 -1.81 33.02 -4.70
CA GLU A 66 -0.62 33.02 -5.58
C GLU A 66 0.28 31.80 -5.33
N THR A 67 0.17 31.21 -4.14
CA THR A 67 0.98 30.07 -3.68
C THR A 67 0.10 29.01 -3.02
N GLY A 68 0.59 27.78 -2.96
CA GLY A 68 -0.06 26.69 -2.21
C GLY A 68 -0.42 27.08 -0.76
N PRO A 69 0.52 27.64 0.02
CA PRO A 69 0.22 28.13 1.37
C PRO A 69 -0.84 29.23 1.48
N ASP A 70 -1.08 30.03 0.43
CA ASP A 70 -2.21 30.97 0.42
C ASP A 70 -3.55 30.23 0.44
N VAL A 71 -3.64 29.11 -0.30
CA VAL A 71 -4.83 28.26 -0.34
C VAL A 71 -5.07 27.64 1.03
N THR A 72 -4.04 27.04 1.63
CA THR A 72 -4.15 26.39 2.94
C THR A 72 -4.61 27.38 4.01
N ARG A 73 -4.02 28.58 4.07
CA ARG A 73 -4.47 29.63 4.98
C ARG A 73 -5.94 30.02 4.79
N LEU A 74 -6.43 30.04 3.55
CA LEU A 74 -7.84 30.29 3.29
C LEU A 74 -8.72 29.14 3.79
N CYS A 75 -8.33 27.89 3.52
CA CYS A 75 -9.03 26.68 4.00
C CYS A 75 -9.14 26.65 5.53
N LEU A 76 -8.06 26.99 6.24
CA LEU A 76 -7.99 26.99 7.71
C LEU A 76 -8.91 28.03 8.37
N THR A 77 -9.48 28.98 7.62
CA THR A 77 -10.52 29.88 8.17
C THR A 77 -11.84 29.19 8.48
N CYS A 78 -12.09 28.03 7.86
CA CYS A 78 -13.29 27.20 8.06
C CYS A 78 -12.97 25.79 8.58
N HIS A 79 -11.76 25.28 8.32
CA HIS A 79 -11.30 23.93 8.66
C HIS A 79 -10.12 23.99 9.65
N GLU A 80 -10.34 24.59 10.82
CA GLU A 80 -9.27 24.95 11.77
C GLU A 80 -8.39 23.77 12.22
N ASP A 81 -8.97 22.57 12.33
CA ASP A 81 -8.26 21.38 12.79
C ASP A 81 -7.64 20.54 11.66
N ALA A 82 -8.02 20.78 10.39
CA ALA A 82 -7.71 19.86 9.30
C ALA A 82 -6.22 19.76 9.00
N ALA A 83 -5.48 20.87 9.03
CA ALA A 83 -4.02 20.80 8.86
C ALA A 83 -3.37 20.07 10.04
N HIS A 84 -3.80 20.34 11.27
CA HIS A 84 -3.27 19.67 12.46
C HIS A 84 -3.49 18.15 12.40
N GLU A 85 -4.69 17.72 11.99
CA GLU A 85 -5.03 16.32 11.76
C GLU A 85 -4.10 15.67 10.73
N VAL A 86 -3.95 16.25 9.53
CA VAL A 86 -3.03 15.75 8.49
C VAL A 86 -1.59 15.69 9.00
N MET A 87 -1.16 16.72 9.72
CA MET A 87 0.20 16.82 10.28
C MET A 87 0.50 15.76 11.33
N GLY A 88 -0.51 15.19 11.97
CA GLY A 88 -0.39 14.04 12.87
C GLY A 88 -0.22 12.70 12.16
N THR A 89 -0.24 12.65 10.82
CA THR A 89 -0.20 11.40 10.05
C THR A 89 1.10 11.17 9.30
N SER A 90 1.32 9.92 8.89
CA SER A 90 2.43 9.52 8.03
C SER A 90 2.42 10.17 6.64
N HIS A 91 1.29 10.71 6.18
CA HIS A 91 1.24 11.46 4.90
C HIS A 91 1.97 12.81 5.01
N TRP A 92 2.04 13.38 6.22
CA TRP A 92 2.82 14.58 6.52
C TRP A 92 4.23 14.27 7.00
N THR A 93 4.37 13.43 8.03
CA THR A 93 5.69 13.16 8.64
C THR A 93 6.57 12.27 7.78
N TRP A 94 5.96 11.49 6.86
CA TRP A 94 6.61 10.37 6.15
C TRP A 94 7.26 9.37 7.10
N GLN A 95 6.75 9.28 8.33
CA GLN A 95 7.31 8.46 9.39
C GLN A 95 6.22 8.01 10.36
N SER A 96 6.31 6.78 10.84
CA SER A 96 5.48 6.30 11.94
C SER A 96 5.92 6.93 13.26
N GLU A 97 5.03 6.93 14.26
CA GLU A 97 5.49 7.00 15.65
C GLU A 97 6.47 5.84 15.96
N PRO A 98 7.36 5.99 16.96
CA PRO A 98 8.24 4.89 17.37
C PRO A 98 7.45 3.65 17.80
N VAL A 99 7.83 2.49 17.25
CA VAL A 99 7.22 1.19 17.53
C VAL A 99 8.26 0.22 18.08
N GLU A 100 7.84 -0.60 19.04
CA GLU A 100 8.65 -1.69 19.58
C GLU A 100 8.68 -2.86 18.61
N VAL A 101 9.86 -3.36 18.28
CA VAL A 101 10.02 -4.50 17.36
C VAL A 101 10.98 -5.54 17.94
N SER A 102 10.76 -6.81 17.63
CA SER A 102 11.53 -7.92 18.19
C SER A 102 13.00 -7.99 17.74
N TRP A 103 13.34 -7.28 16.67
CA TRP A 103 14.65 -7.29 16.02
C TRP A 103 15.49 -6.04 16.33
N ARG A 104 15.05 -5.20 17.27
CA ARG A 104 15.80 -4.04 17.80
C ARG A 104 15.68 -3.97 19.32
N ASP A 105 16.70 -3.40 19.95
CA ASP A 105 16.72 -3.21 21.41
C ASP A 105 15.94 -1.97 21.87
N GLU A 106 15.72 -1.02 20.97
CA GLU A 106 15.03 0.25 21.24
C GLU A 106 13.91 0.43 20.20
N PRO A 107 12.80 1.12 20.56
CA PRO A 107 11.74 1.41 19.62
C PRO A 107 12.25 2.23 18.44
N ILE A 108 11.79 1.86 17.24
CA ILE A 108 12.19 2.47 15.98
C ILE A 108 11.02 3.17 15.33
N SER A 109 11.31 4.29 14.68
CA SER A 109 10.35 5.00 13.84
C SER A 109 10.71 4.71 12.40
N ILE A 110 9.75 4.25 11.59
CA ILE A 110 9.97 3.80 10.20
C ILE A 110 9.05 4.60 9.29
N GLY A 111 9.57 5.03 8.15
CA GLY A 111 8.77 5.49 7.04
C GLY A 111 9.63 6.00 5.90
N LYS A 112 8.99 6.54 4.86
CA LYS A 112 9.67 7.03 3.67
C LYS A 112 10.75 8.08 3.96
N ALA A 113 10.65 8.79 5.09
CA ALA A 113 11.64 9.78 5.52
C ALA A 113 13.01 9.17 5.86
N ASN A 114 13.05 7.92 6.33
CA ASN A 114 14.26 7.30 6.87
C ASN A 114 14.49 5.84 6.45
N THR A 115 13.62 5.25 5.63
CA THR A 115 13.85 3.94 5.01
C THR A 115 14.52 4.06 3.66
N ILE A 116 15.34 3.05 3.37
CA ILE A 116 15.87 2.80 2.03
C ILE A 116 14.91 1.83 1.31
N ASN A 117 14.73 2.03 0.01
CA ASN A 117 14.12 1.03 -0.89
C ASN A 117 15.16 0.62 -1.93
N ASN A 118 14.82 -0.34 -2.79
CA ASN A 118 15.69 -0.74 -3.89
C ASN A 118 15.25 -0.17 -5.26
N PHE A 119 14.44 0.89 -5.28
CA PHE A 119 14.09 1.64 -6.50
C PHE A 119 14.99 2.88 -6.64
N CYS A 120 14.49 4.02 -6.15
CA CYS A 120 15.22 5.29 -6.12
C CYS A 120 16.14 5.41 -4.89
N ILE A 121 16.29 4.33 -4.14
CA ILE A 121 17.16 4.18 -2.98
C ILE A 121 16.62 4.93 -1.76
N GLY A 122 16.67 6.27 -1.71
CA GLY A 122 15.99 6.97 -0.63
C GLY A 122 16.03 8.49 -0.70
N ILE A 123 15.38 9.13 0.28
CA ILE A 123 14.98 10.53 0.20
C ILE A 123 16.05 11.53 0.64
N GLN A 124 16.89 11.20 1.63
CA GLN A 124 17.84 12.17 2.20
C GLN A 124 18.82 12.64 1.11
N SER A 125 18.99 13.97 0.96
CA SER A 125 19.65 14.66 -0.17
C SER A 125 18.88 14.68 -1.50
N ASN A 126 17.74 14.01 -1.62
CA ASN A 126 16.90 13.89 -2.81
C ASN A 126 15.48 14.46 -2.62
N GLU A 127 15.22 15.15 -1.50
CA GLU A 127 13.91 15.60 -1.04
C GLU A 127 13.16 16.33 -2.14
N SER A 128 13.78 17.37 -2.73
CA SER A 128 13.19 18.18 -3.81
C SER A 128 12.64 17.38 -5.00
N GLY A 129 13.19 16.20 -5.30
CA GLY A 129 12.71 15.32 -6.35
C GLY A 129 11.61 14.35 -5.91
N CYS A 130 11.64 13.94 -4.64
CA CYS A 130 10.76 12.94 -4.05
C CYS A 130 9.45 13.53 -3.51
N THR A 131 9.51 14.72 -2.91
CA THR A 131 8.41 15.38 -2.19
C THR A 131 7.38 16.03 -3.12
N ARG A 132 7.52 15.84 -4.44
CA ARG A 132 6.39 16.02 -5.38
C ARG A 132 5.15 15.21 -4.96
N CYS A 133 5.36 14.11 -4.24
CA CYS A 133 4.31 13.25 -3.70
C CYS A 133 4.08 13.42 -2.18
N HIS A 134 4.65 14.46 -1.56
CA HIS A 134 4.42 14.77 -0.15
C HIS A 134 3.13 15.60 -0.02
N ALA A 135 2.37 15.40 1.06
CA ALA A 135 1.14 16.15 1.32
C ALA A 135 1.42 17.57 1.86
N GLY A 136 2.49 18.20 1.37
CA GLY A 136 2.91 19.52 1.78
C GLY A 136 3.66 20.30 0.70
N TYR A 137 3.97 21.55 1.04
CA TYR A 137 4.61 22.54 0.18
C TYR A 137 5.99 22.92 0.69
N GLY A 138 7.01 22.73 -0.12
CA GLY A 138 8.35 23.29 0.09
C GLY A 138 9.34 22.39 0.82
N TRP A 139 9.05 21.09 1.00
CA TRP A 139 10.04 20.16 1.55
C TRP A 139 11.14 19.87 0.51
N ALA A 140 12.17 20.72 0.51
CA ALA A 140 13.26 20.69 -0.47
C ALA A 140 14.56 20.07 0.07
N ASP A 141 14.75 20.08 1.39
CA ASP A 141 15.94 19.62 2.12
C ASP A 141 15.60 19.41 3.62
N GLU A 142 16.60 19.14 4.46
CA GLU A 142 16.42 18.89 5.90
C GLU A 142 15.93 20.10 6.73
N THR A 143 15.88 21.30 6.15
CA THR A 143 15.46 22.52 6.85
C THR A 143 13.94 22.75 6.85
N PHE A 144 13.19 21.83 6.24
CA PHE A 144 11.73 21.89 6.20
C PHE A 144 11.12 21.89 7.61
N ASP A 145 10.26 22.87 7.88
CA ASP A 145 9.60 23.02 9.18
C ASP A 145 8.25 22.32 9.17
N PHE A 146 8.23 21.10 9.71
CA PHE A 146 7.02 20.29 9.88
C PHE A 146 5.99 20.87 10.86
N THR A 147 6.25 22.03 11.49
CA THR A 147 5.31 22.69 12.41
C THR A 147 4.48 23.79 11.76
N ILE A 148 4.78 24.16 10.50
CA ILE A 148 4.06 25.21 9.79
C ILE A 148 2.83 24.61 9.09
N GLU A 149 1.64 24.83 9.66
CA GLU A 149 0.37 24.33 9.14
C GLU A 149 0.04 24.84 7.73
N ASP A 150 0.45 26.08 7.42
CA ASP A 150 0.25 26.69 6.10
C ASP A 150 0.93 25.87 4.97
N ASN A 151 1.91 25.03 5.30
CA ASN A 151 2.59 24.19 4.33
C ASN A 151 1.84 22.88 4.04
N THR A 152 0.72 22.57 4.70
CA THR A 152 -0.11 21.40 4.37
C THR A 152 -0.78 21.57 3.01
N ASP A 153 -0.69 20.57 2.13
CA ASP A 153 -1.33 20.61 0.81
C ASP A 153 -2.73 20.00 0.87
N CYS A 154 -3.75 20.85 0.97
CA CYS A 154 -5.14 20.40 0.94
C CYS A 154 -5.61 19.98 -0.47
N LEU A 155 -5.00 20.50 -1.53
CA LEU A 155 -5.50 20.33 -2.90
C LEU A 155 -5.10 18.97 -3.49
N VAL A 156 -3.94 18.42 -3.11
CA VAL A 156 -3.46 17.12 -3.64
C VAL A 156 -4.48 16.00 -3.46
N CYS A 157 -5.21 16.01 -2.34
CA CYS A 157 -6.24 15.01 -2.05
C CYS A 157 -7.65 15.43 -2.48
N HIS A 158 -7.94 16.73 -2.56
CA HIS A 158 -9.31 17.23 -2.68
C HIS A 158 -9.66 17.89 -4.00
N ASP A 159 -8.70 18.30 -4.82
CA ASP A 159 -8.96 18.92 -6.13
C ASP A 159 -9.85 18.02 -7.01
N GLN A 160 -10.90 18.58 -7.60
CA GLN A 160 -11.76 17.89 -8.58
C GLN A 160 -11.70 18.57 -9.95
N SER A 161 -10.84 19.58 -10.13
CA SER A 161 -10.65 20.24 -11.42
C SER A 161 -9.94 19.34 -12.41
N GLY A 162 -9.05 18.46 -11.92
CA GLY A 162 -8.17 17.62 -12.74
C GLY A 162 -6.93 18.36 -13.24
N ASP A 163 -6.79 19.63 -12.90
CA ASP A 163 -5.69 20.50 -13.35
C ASP A 163 -4.60 20.70 -12.26
N TYR A 164 -4.88 20.31 -11.00
CA TYR A 164 -3.90 20.45 -9.92
C TYR A 164 -2.77 19.43 -10.02
N VAL A 165 -1.55 19.91 -10.26
CA VAL A 165 -0.35 19.08 -10.37
C VAL A 165 0.79 19.68 -9.55
N LYS A 166 1.52 18.83 -8.83
CA LYS A 166 2.70 19.21 -8.05
C LYS A 166 3.99 19.10 -8.87
N ALA A 167 4.92 20.00 -8.60
CA ALA A 167 6.27 20.03 -9.12
C ALA A 167 7.29 19.70 -8.02
N SER A 168 8.55 20.12 -8.21
CA SER A 168 9.63 19.93 -7.23
C SER A 168 9.28 20.51 -5.86
N ALA A 169 9.79 19.86 -4.81
CA ALA A 169 9.52 20.22 -3.41
C ALA A 169 8.02 20.23 -3.04
N GLY A 170 7.16 19.60 -3.83
CA GLY A 170 5.72 19.57 -3.60
C GLY A 170 4.98 20.87 -3.92
N LEU A 171 5.63 21.87 -4.51
CA LEU A 171 4.99 23.12 -4.91
C LEU A 171 4.01 22.90 -6.08
N PRO A 172 2.91 23.69 -6.22
CA PRO A 172 2.08 23.64 -7.41
C PRO A 172 2.89 23.94 -8.67
N ALA A 173 2.61 23.23 -9.76
CA ALA A 173 3.27 23.45 -11.05
C ALA A 173 2.91 24.83 -11.63
N GLU A 174 3.79 25.37 -12.47
CA GLU A 174 3.52 26.63 -13.18
C GLU A 174 2.27 26.49 -14.06
N GLY A 175 1.35 27.46 -13.94
CA GLY A 175 0.12 27.50 -14.73
C GLY A 175 -1.10 26.85 -14.07
N VAL A 176 -0.95 26.23 -12.90
CA VAL A 176 -2.09 25.78 -12.08
C VAL A 176 -2.92 26.98 -11.64
N ASP A 177 -4.23 26.94 -11.90
CA ASP A 177 -5.19 27.93 -11.40
C ASP A 177 -5.64 27.55 -9.99
N LEU A 178 -4.95 28.09 -8.98
CA LEU A 178 -5.22 27.78 -7.57
C LEU A 178 -6.62 28.19 -7.12
N VAL A 179 -7.23 29.21 -7.75
CA VAL A 179 -8.60 29.60 -7.43
C VAL A 179 -9.58 28.56 -7.96
N ALA A 180 -9.40 28.12 -9.21
CA ALA A 180 -10.22 27.07 -9.79
C ALA A 180 -10.08 25.74 -9.03
N SER A 181 -8.86 25.35 -8.67
CA SER A 181 -8.62 24.15 -7.86
C SER A 181 -9.30 24.24 -6.50
N ALA A 182 -9.14 25.35 -5.77
CA ALA A 182 -9.79 25.58 -4.49
C ALA A 182 -11.33 25.58 -4.59
N GLN A 183 -11.90 26.11 -5.68
CA GLN A 183 -13.35 26.09 -5.92
C GLN A 183 -13.89 24.69 -6.21
N SER A 184 -13.06 23.81 -6.76
CA SER A 184 -13.44 22.46 -7.15
C SER A 184 -13.40 21.42 -6.03
N VAL A 185 -12.84 21.76 -4.86
CA VAL A 185 -12.53 20.77 -3.83
C VAL A 185 -13.74 19.93 -3.39
N GLY A 186 -13.50 18.63 -3.20
CA GLY A 186 -14.52 17.65 -2.84
C GLY A 186 -13.94 16.38 -2.21
N THR A 187 -14.76 15.33 -2.14
CA THR A 187 -14.33 14.00 -1.66
C THR A 187 -13.24 13.44 -2.58
N PRO A 188 -12.11 12.93 -2.06
CA PRO A 188 -11.01 12.41 -2.87
C PRO A 188 -11.46 11.36 -3.88
N SER A 189 -11.08 11.54 -5.13
CA SER A 189 -11.26 10.56 -6.20
C SER A 189 -10.04 9.62 -6.30
N ARG A 190 -10.10 8.64 -7.20
CA ARG A 190 -8.95 7.76 -7.47
C ARG A 190 -7.79 8.52 -8.12
N GLU A 191 -8.09 9.57 -8.88
CA GLU A 191 -7.11 10.48 -9.49
C GLU A 191 -6.27 11.20 -8.44
N ASN A 192 -6.90 11.68 -7.36
CA ASN A 192 -6.19 12.35 -6.26
C ASN A 192 -5.15 11.41 -5.61
N CYS A 193 -5.57 10.23 -5.17
CA CYS A 193 -4.67 9.25 -4.55
C CYS A 193 -3.62 8.74 -5.57
N GLY A 194 -4.08 8.41 -6.78
CA GLY A 194 -3.25 7.83 -7.83
C GLY A 194 -2.17 8.77 -8.36
N GLY A 195 -2.35 10.09 -8.24
CA GLY A 195 -1.32 11.08 -8.57
C GLY A 195 0.01 10.83 -7.86
N CYS A 196 -0.02 10.21 -6.67
CA CYS A 196 1.17 9.76 -5.95
C CYS A 196 1.32 8.23 -5.94
N HIS A 197 0.23 7.48 -5.74
CA HIS A 197 0.31 6.04 -5.49
C HIS A 197 0.51 5.20 -6.75
N PHE A 198 0.07 5.68 -7.92
CA PHE A 198 0.25 4.97 -9.20
C PHE A 198 1.61 5.30 -9.83
N ASN A 199 2.16 6.45 -9.46
CA ASN A 199 3.39 7.02 -10.01
C ASN A 199 4.53 6.99 -8.98
N GLY A 200 5.13 5.80 -8.79
CA GLY A 200 6.28 5.58 -7.88
C GLY A 200 7.48 4.97 -8.61
N GLY A 201 8.70 5.10 -8.09
CA GLY A 201 9.89 4.45 -8.69
C GLY A 201 10.29 4.97 -10.08
N GLY A 202 9.71 6.09 -10.52
CA GLY A 202 10.05 6.76 -11.79
C GLY A 202 8.97 6.74 -12.87
N GLY A 203 7.76 6.23 -12.59
CA GLY A 203 6.62 6.34 -13.51
C GLY A 203 5.40 5.51 -13.08
N ASN A 204 4.37 5.52 -13.93
CA ASN A 204 3.13 4.75 -13.75
C ASN A 204 3.41 3.24 -13.65
N GLY A 205 2.82 2.57 -12.65
CA GLY A 205 2.86 1.11 -12.51
C GLY A 205 4.24 0.52 -12.16
N VAL A 206 5.28 1.35 -12.04
CA VAL A 206 6.67 0.87 -11.87
C VAL A 206 6.88 0.17 -10.52
N LYS A 207 6.25 0.65 -9.43
CA LYS A 207 6.56 0.21 -8.05
C LYS A 207 5.68 -0.93 -7.53
N HIS A 208 4.39 -0.72 -7.30
CA HIS A 208 3.53 -1.67 -6.58
C HIS A 208 3.11 -2.90 -7.40
N GLY A 209 2.99 -2.76 -8.73
CA GLY A 209 2.55 -3.84 -9.62
C GLY A 209 1.02 -4.03 -9.66
N ASP A 210 0.30 -3.70 -8.60
CA ASP A 210 -1.17 -3.75 -8.51
C ASP A 210 -1.84 -2.36 -8.49
N LEU A 211 -1.05 -1.29 -8.63
CA LEU A 211 -1.54 0.09 -8.68
C LEU A 211 -0.94 0.84 -9.88
N ASP A 212 -1.80 1.16 -10.85
CA ASP A 212 -1.46 1.92 -12.06
C ASP A 212 -2.66 2.77 -12.55
N GLU A 213 -2.41 3.69 -13.47
CA GLU A 213 -3.39 4.65 -14.01
C GLU A 213 -4.64 4.01 -14.64
N SER A 214 -4.61 2.73 -15.04
CA SER A 214 -5.80 2.01 -15.47
C SER A 214 -6.87 1.88 -14.38
N LEU A 215 -6.50 2.09 -13.12
CA LEU A 215 -7.42 2.09 -11.96
C LEU A 215 -8.18 3.42 -11.78
N TYR A 216 -7.96 4.45 -12.60
CA TYR A 216 -8.84 5.61 -12.60
C TYR A 216 -10.27 5.24 -13.03
N PHE A 217 -10.39 4.43 -14.10
CA PHE A 217 -11.66 3.94 -14.63
C PHE A 217 -11.55 2.48 -15.09
N PRO A 218 -11.30 1.53 -14.16
CA PRO A 218 -11.06 0.15 -14.52
C PRO A 218 -12.36 -0.54 -14.92
N SER A 219 -12.25 -1.59 -15.74
CA SER A 219 -13.31 -2.59 -15.85
C SER A 219 -13.22 -3.60 -14.70
N ASP A 220 -14.27 -4.38 -14.49
CA ASP A 220 -14.34 -5.36 -13.41
C ASP A 220 -13.29 -6.47 -13.49
N ASN A 221 -12.78 -6.76 -14.69
CA ASN A 221 -11.65 -7.68 -14.89
C ASN A 221 -10.27 -7.07 -14.60
N VAL A 222 -10.18 -5.80 -14.22
CA VAL A 222 -8.96 -5.22 -13.69
C VAL A 222 -9.05 -5.20 -12.18
N ASP A 223 -10.15 -4.65 -11.65
CA ASP A 223 -10.45 -4.67 -10.22
C ASP A 223 -11.98 -4.67 -10.04
N VAL A 224 -12.53 -5.63 -9.29
CA VAL A 224 -13.98 -5.72 -9.09
C VAL A 224 -14.53 -4.58 -8.23
N HIS A 225 -13.81 -4.14 -7.22
CA HIS A 225 -14.27 -3.10 -6.29
C HIS A 225 -14.27 -1.75 -6.99
N MET A 226 -13.16 -1.37 -7.62
CA MET A 226 -13.03 -0.11 -8.33
C MET A 226 -13.76 -0.12 -9.68
N GLY A 227 -13.83 -1.26 -10.38
CA GLY A 227 -14.37 -1.35 -11.73
C GLY A 227 -15.86 -1.67 -11.79
N ARG A 228 -16.32 -2.70 -11.07
CA ARG A 228 -17.75 -3.08 -11.04
C ARG A 228 -18.56 -2.18 -10.12
N TYR A 229 -18.01 -1.92 -8.93
CA TYR A 229 -18.70 -1.23 -7.85
C TYR A 229 -18.32 0.23 -7.70
N ASN A 230 -17.39 0.71 -8.55
CA ASN A 230 -16.94 2.09 -8.61
C ASN A 230 -16.38 2.61 -7.27
N PHE A 231 -15.70 1.77 -6.48
CA PHE A 231 -15.09 2.18 -5.23
C PHE A 231 -14.05 3.28 -5.44
N LEU A 232 -14.08 4.29 -4.59
CA LEU A 232 -12.98 5.20 -4.34
C LEU A 232 -12.02 4.56 -3.33
N CYS A 233 -10.78 5.03 -3.27
CA CYS A 233 -9.80 4.51 -2.31
C CYS A 233 -10.35 4.58 -0.87
N VAL A 234 -10.98 5.70 -0.52
CA VAL A 234 -11.53 5.98 0.82
C VAL A 234 -12.75 5.13 1.20
N ASP A 235 -13.35 4.37 0.28
CA ASP A 235 -14.42 3.44 0.64
C ASP A 235 -13.87 2.22 1.41
N CYS A 236 -12.64 1.80 1.10
CA CYS A 236 -11.90 0.77 1.84
C CYS A 236 -10.92 1.40 2.84
N HIS A 237 -10.15 2.39 2.41
CA HIS A 237 -9.24 3.18 3.23
C HIS A 237 -10.03 4.22 4.04
N GLN A 238 -10.95 3.72 4.86
CA GLN A 238 -11.80 4.54 5.72
C GLN A 238 -10.92 5.44 6.57
N THR A 239 -11.34 6.70 6.67
CA THR A 239 -10.53 7.78 7.22
C THR A 239 -11.35 8.51 8.28
N GLU A 240 -10.77 8.68 9.47
CA GLU A 240 -11.32 9.50 10.56
C GLU A 240 -10.25 10.51 10.98
N ASN A 241 -10.60 11.79 11.13
CA ASN A 241 -9.67 12.87 11.48
C ASN A 241 -8.38 12.86 10.62
N HIS A 242 -8.55 12.70 9.30
CA HIS A 242 -7.50 12.53 8.29
C HIS A 242 -6.52 11.34 8.50
N GLU A 243 -6.75 10.47 9.49
CA GLU A 243 -5.98 9.23 9.64
C GLU A 243 -6.50 8.16 8.67
N ILE A 244 -5.80 8.02 7.54
CA ILE A 244 -6.15 7.09 6.46
C ILE A 244 -5.72 5.67 6.85
N GLY A 245 -6.67 4.72 6.88
CA GLY A 245 -6.38 3.31 7.12
C GLY A 245 -5.56 2.64 6.02
N GLY A 246 -4.98 1.48 6.32
CA GLY A 246 -4.24 0.64 5.37
C GLY A 246 -2.74 0.94 5.35
N ARG A 247 -2.03 0.59 6.44
CA ARG A 247 -0.57 0.71 6.50
C ARG A 247 0.10 -0.16 5.43
N SER A 248 1.17 0.37 4.84
CA SER A 248 1.98 -0.37 3.86
C SER A 248 3.22 -0.94 4.52
N ILE A 249 3.43 -2.23 4.35
CA ILE A 249 4.60 -2.97 4.85
C ILE A 249 5.92 -2.39 4.32
N SER A 250 5.88 -1.69 3.18
CA SER A 250 7.07 -1.09 2.56
C SER A 250 7.65 0.08 3.35
N VAL A 251 6.86 0.65 4.28
CA VAL A 251 7.20 1.83 5.08
C VAL A 251 6.69 1.74 6.52
N SER A 252 6.29 0.55 6.98
CA SER A 252 5.79 0.28 8.33
C SER A 252 6.41 -1.00 8.89
N ALA A 253 6.58 -1.05 10.21
CA ALA A 253 7.12 -2.22 10.93
C ALA A 253 6.03 -3.12 11.53
N ASP A 254 4.82 -2.58 11.70
CA ASP A 254 3.66 -3.24 12.31
C ASP A 254 2.44 -3.24 11.35
N ASP A 255 1.37 -3.88 11.80
CA ASP A 255 0.08 -4.03 11.10
C ASP A 255 -1.04 -3.19 11.73
N ALA A 256 -0.70 -2.19 12.57
CA ALA A 256 -1.73 -1.34 13.17
C ALA A 256 -2.48 -0.56 12.07
N ASN A 257 -3.79 -0.36 12.24
CA ASN A 257 -4.63 0.34 11.26
C ASN A 257 -4.61 -0.32 9.85
N GLN A 258 -4.43 -1.64 9.78
CA GLN A 258 -4.50 -2.43 8.54
C GLN A 258 -5.95 -2.57 8.05
N ILE A 259 -6.12 -2.70 6.73
CA ILE A 259 -7.40 -3.03 6.09
C ILE A 259 -7.41 -4.52 5.74
N ALA A 260 -8.53 -5.19 6.00
CA ALA A 260 -8.73 -6.58 5.68
C ALA A 260 -9.98 -6.79 4.82
N CYS A 261 -9.98 -7.84 4.00
CA CYS A 261 -11.18 -8.26 3.27
C CYS A 261 -12.34 -8.54 4.24
N THR A 262 -12.02 -8.97 5.46
CA THR A 262 -12.97 -9.29 6.51
C THR A 262 -13.66 -8.09 7.15
N ASP A 263 -13.24 -6.87 6.82
CA ASP A 263 -13.94 -5.65 7.26
C ASP A 263 -15.30 -5.51 6.58
N CYS A 264 -15.48 -6.13 5.41
CA CYS A 264 -16.77 -6.19 4.70
C CYS A 264 -17.27 -7.62 4.47
N HIS A 265 -16.39 -8.62 4.35
CA HIS A 265 -16.77 -9.98 4.00
C HIS A 265 -16.62 -10.94 5.19
N THR A 266 -17.69 -11.59 5.66
CA THR A 266 -17.58 -12.53 6.79
C THR A 266 -17.07 -13.91 6.37
N ALA A 267 -15.89 -14.29 6.85
CA ALA A 267 -15.18 -15.53 6.44
C ALA A 267 -16.04 -16.81 6.46
N GLU A 268 -16.99 -16.92 7.39
CA GLU A 268 -17.86 -18.09 7.56
C GLU A 268 -18.96 -18.24 6.50
N LEU A 269 -19.29 -17.18 5.75
CA LEU A 269 -20.47 -17.15 4.86
C LEU A 269 -20.15 -16.80 3.40
N ILE A 270 -18.89 -16.53 3.05
CA ILE A 270 -18.50 -16.09 1.69
C ILE A 270 -18.44 -17.26 0.69
N HIS A 271 -18.03 -18.45 1.12
CA HIS A 271 -17.79 -19.58 0.24
C HIS A 271 -18.74 -20.74 0.53
N ASP A 272 -19.44 -21.21 -0.51
CA ASP A 272 -20.32 -22.39 -0.43
C ASP A 272 -19.55 -23.69 -0.21
N ASP A 273 -18.27 -23.74 -0.58
CA ASP A 273 -17.42 -24.93 -0.45
C ASP A 273 -16.62 -24.87 0.85
N GLU A 274 -16.99 -25.71 1.82
CA GLU A 274 -16.32 -25.83 3.12
C GLU A 274 -14.80 -26.08 2.99
N ARG A 275 -14.34 -26.68 1.90
CA ARG A 275 -12.90 -26.87 1.66
C ARG A 275 -12.20 -25.56 1.41
N ILE A 276 -12.82 -24.62 0.67
CA ILE A 276 -12.28 -23.28 0.44
C ILE A 276 -12.31 -22.49 1.74
N THR A 277 -13.42 -22.56 2.49
CA THR A 277 -13.52 -21.92 3.82
C THR A 277 -12.39 -22.38 4.75
N ALA A 278 -12.04 -23.67 4.74
CA ALA A 278 -10.93 -24.19 5.54
C ALA A 278 -9.55 -23.67 5.10
N HIS A 279 -9.38 -23.18 3.86
CA HIS A 279 -8.11 -22.55 3.45
C HIS A 279 -7.92 -21.17 4.09
N LEU A 280 -8.99 -20.50 4.53
CA LEU A 280 -8.89 -19.15 5.10
C LEU A 280 -8.10 -19.10 6.42
N ASP A 281 -7.86 -20.26 7.06
CA ASP A 281 -7.00 -20.39 8.23
C ASP A 281 -5.50 -20.31 7.87
N THR A 282 -5.14 -20.32 6.58
CA THR A 282 -3.75 -20.48 6.12
C THR A 282 -3.43 -19.68 4.86
N VAL A 283 -4.39 -19.38 4.01
CA VAL A 283 -4.21 -18.71 2.73
C VAL A 283 -4.97 -17.40 2.74
N ALA A 284 -4.27 -16.29 2.52
CA ALA A 284 -4.87 -14.97 2.45
C ALA A 284 -5.85 -14.86 1.27
N CYS A 285 -6.92 -14.07 1.42
CA CYS A 285 -7.90 -13.84 0.35
C CYS A 285 -7.23 -13.37 -0.95
N GLN A 286 -6.23 -12.49 -0.82
CA GLN A 286 -5.44 -11.93 -1.91
C GLN A 286 -4.76 -13.02 -2.74
N THR A 287 -4.25 -14.09 -2.12
CA THR A 287 -3.55 -15.18 -2.83
C THR A 287 -4.44 -15.80 -3.89
N CYS A 288 -5.71 -16.03 -3.58
CA CYS A 288 -6.67 -16.61 -4.52
C CYS A 288 -7.29 -15.57 -5.45
N HIS A 289 -7.54 -14.36 -4.97
CA HIS A 289 -8.33 -13.35 -5.68
C HIS A 289 -7.50 -12.30 -6.45
N VAL A 290 -6.18 -12.27 -6.29
CA VAL A 290 -5.23 -11.45 -7.06
C VAL A 290 -4.24 -12.39 -7.78
N PRO A 291 -4.70 -13.11 -8.83
CA PRO A 291 -3.91 -14.17 -9.46
C PRO A 291 -2.75 -13.67 -10.33
N ALA A 292 -2.70 -12.37 -10.64
CA ALA A 292 -1.65 -11.74 -11.43
C ALA A 292 -1.57 -10.24 -11.12
N GLY A 293 -0.35 -9.68 -11.11
CA GLY A 293 -0.11 -8.24 -11.07
C GLY A 293 0.23 -7.67 -12.46
N ALA A 294 0.34 -6.35 -12.57
CA ALA A 294 0.69 -5.63 -13.79
C ALA A 294 -0.23 -5.96 -14.98
N LEU A 295 -1.55 -6.01 -14.73
CA LEU A 295 -2.54 -6.46 -15.71
C LEU A 295 -2.64 -5.54 -16.93
N ARG A 296 -2.39 -4.24 -16.74
CA ARG A 296 -2.56 -3.21 -17.79
C ARG A 296 -1.26 -2.52 -18.15
N ASP A 297 -0.44 -2.18 -17.17
CA ASP A 297 0.88 -1.61 -17.37
C ASP A 297 1.98 -2.47 -16.79
N ALA A 298 3.15 -2.42 -17.43
CA ALA A 298 4.29 -3.22 -17.02
C ALA A 298 4.87 -2.66 -15.73
N THR A 299 5.24 -3.54 -14.81
CA THR A 299 5.95 -3.14 -13.60
C THR A 299 7.43 -3.50 -13.71
N LYS A 300 8.29 -2.73 -13.05
CA LYS A 300 9.72 -3.04 -13.01
C LYS A 300 9.95 -4.17 -12.02
N MET A 301 10.53 -5.27 -12.46
CA MET A 301 10.90 -6.42 -11.64
C MET A 301 12.36 -6.34 -11.21
N GLU A 302 13.24 -5.85 -12.10
CA GLU A 302 14.66 -5.69 -11.80
C GLU A 302 15.14 -4.27 -12.07
N TRP A 303 16.05 -3.78 -11.22
CA TRP A 303 16.80 -2.55 -11.43
C TRP A 303 18.29 -2.74 -11.11
N ASP A 304 19.14 -2.75 -12.14
CA ASP A 304 20.59 -2.83 -11.96
C ASP A 304 21.29 -1.46 -12.07
N TRP A 305 21.53 -0.82 -10.92
CA TRP A 305 22.26 0.46 -10.85
C TRP A 305 23.73 0.34 -11.22
N SER A 306 24.34 -0.85 -11.15
CA SER A 306 25.77 -1.06 -11.45
C SER A 306 26.13 -0.75 -12.91
N THR A 307 25.13 -0.81 -13.79
CA THR A 307 25.27 -0.52 -15.23
C THR A 307 25.05 0.96 -15.59
N ALA A 308 24.68 1.80 -14.61
CA ALA A 308 24.42 3.20 -14.86
C ALA A 308 25.68 3.96 -15.27
N GLY A 309 25.51 5.04 -16.04
CA GLY A 309 26.58 5.97 -16.41
C GLY A 309 27.20 5.73 -17.79
N ASP A 310 26.96 4.58 -18.42
CA ASP A 310 27.47 4.23 -19.76
C ASP A 310 26.87 5.16 -20.85
N PRO A 311 27.68 6.05 -21.46
CA PRO A 311 27.20 6.97 -22.49
C PRO A 311 27.04 6.31 -23.87
N ASP A 312 27.61 5.11 -24.08
CA ASP A 312 27.64 4.44 -25.38
C ASP A 312 26.47 3.45 -25.56
N ARG A 313 25.75 3.15 -24.48
CA ARG A 313 24.57 2.27 -24.51
C ARG A 313 23.31 3.05 -24.91
N GLU A 314 22.53 2.46 -25.79
CA GLU A 314 21.24 3.03 -26.23
C GLU A 314 20.24 3.07 -25.07
N GLU A 315 19.62 4.24 -24.87
CA GLU A 315 18.58 4.42 -23.84
C GLU A 315 17.23 3.93 -24.34
N SER A 316 16.58 3.12 -23.50
CA SER A 316 15.22 2.62 -23.68
C SER A 316 14.53 2.64 -22.31
N PRO A 317 13.39 3.34 -22.15
CA PRO A 317 12.74 3.53 -20.85
C PRO A 317 12.49 2.26 -20.03
N HIS A 318 12.38 1.09 -20.67
CA HIS A 318 12.10 -0.20 -20.01
C HIS A 318 13.27 -1.19 -20.05
N GLU A 319 14.46 -0.80 -20.54
CA GLU A 319 15.63 -1.69 -20.60
C GLU A 319 16.91 -1.03 -20.05
N TYR A 320 17.11 0.25 -20.33
CA TYR A 320 18.29 0.99 -19.89
C TYR A 320 18.07 2.51 -19.91
N LEU A 321 18.45 3.19 -18.84
CA LEU A 321 18.63 4.65 -18.83
C LEU A 321 19.99 4.94 -18.23
N ARG A 322 20.79 5.80 -18.86
CA ARG A 322 22.13 6.14 -18.39
C ARG A 322 22.13 6.65 -16.95
N ILE A 323 21.11 7.41 -16.59
CA ILE A 323 20.94 7.98 -15.25
C ILE A 323 20.57 6.95 -14.17
N LYS A 324 20.17 5.72 -14.54
CA LYS A 324 19.57 4.75 -13.62
C LYS A 324 20.12 3.34 -13.74
N GLY A 325 20.69 2.96 -14.89
CA GLY A 325 21.12 1.59 -15.16
C GLY A 325 20.09 0.79 -15.93
N SER A 326 20.09 -0.52 -15.75
CA SER A 326 19.30 -1.49 -16.51
C SER A 326 18.03 -1.91 -15.80
N PHE A 327 17.02 -2.29 -16.57
CA PHE A 327 15.74 -2.75 -16.03
C PHE A 327 15.26 -4.02 -16.70
N ILE A 328 14.47 -4.80 -15.94
CA ILE A 328 13.54 -5.79 -16.48
C ILE A 328 12.14 -5.40 -16.07
N TYR A 329 11.21 -5.43 -17.03
CA TYR A 329 9.81 -5.12 -16.84
C TYR A 329 8.94 -6.32 -17.22
N GLU A 330 7.90 -6.56 -16.44
CA GLU A 330 6.93 -7.62 -16.70
C GLU A 330 5.50 -7.10 -16.71
N ARG A 331 4.65 -7.78 -17.50
CA ARG A 331 3.20 -7.58 -17.53
C ARG A 331 2.52 -8.89 -17.18
N ASN A 332 1.40 -8.83 -16.47
CA ASN A 332 0.63 -10.01 -16.08
C ASN A 332 1.51 -11.07 -15.40
N PHE A 333 2.35 -10.63 -14.47
CA PHE A 333 3.26 -11.51 -13.74
C PHE A 333 2.49 -12.32 -12.70
N MET A 334 2.96 -13.53 -12.43
CA MET A 334 2.45 -14.36 -11.34
C MET A 334 3.12 -13.91 -10.04
N PRO A 335 2.37 -13.56 -8.98
CA PRO A 335 2.98 -13.21 -7.69
C PRO A 335 3.76 -14.39 -7.11
N ASP A 336 4.79 -14.07 -6.34
CA ASP A 336 5.47 -15.03 -5.47
C ASP A 336 4.71 -15.16 -4.15
N TYR A 337 4.73 -16.35 -3.56
CA TYR A 337 3.91 -16.67 -2.39
C TYR A 337 4.77 -16.93 -1.16
N PHE A 338 4.54 -16.19 -0.09
CA PHE A 338 5.33 -16.27 1.14
C PHE A 338 4.42 -16.32 2.38
N TRP A 339 4.93 -16.93 3.45
CA TRP A 339 4.34 -16.76 4.78
C TRP A 339 4.49 -15.31 5.23
N TYR A 340 3.40 -14.75 5.74
CA TYR A 340 3.35 -13.38 6.22
C TYR A 340 2.41 -13.27 7.43
N ASP A 341 2.90 -12.71 8.53
CA ASP A 341 2.16 -12.51 9.79
C ASP A 341 1.59 -11.10 9.97
N GLY A 342 1.77 -10.21 8.99
CA GLY A 342 1.39 -8.80 9.10
C GLY A 342 2.57 -7.86 9.39
N THR A 343 3.75 -8.39 9.71
CA THR A 343 4.92 -7.58 10.09
C THR A 343 6.17 -7.88 9.24
N ALA A 344 7.09 -6.90 9.17
CA ALA A 344 8.34 -7.05 8.44
C ALA A 344 9.50 -6.40 9.20
N GLN A 345 10.69 -6.99 9.06
CA GLN A 345 11.95 -6.39 9.49
C GLN A 345 12.48 -5.50 8.37
N HIS A 346 13.01 -4.34 8.72
CA HIS A 346 13.54 -3.41 7.73
C HIS A 346 15.04 -3.22 7.91
N TYR A 347 15.76 -3.21 6.78
CA TYR A 347 17.12 -2.68 6.75
C TYR A 347 17.07 -1.19 7.10
N MET A 348 17.83 -0.79 8.11
CA MET A 348 18.00 0.61 8.50
C MET A 348 19.39 1.07 8.05
N LEU A 349 19.47 2.31 7.56
CA LEU A 349 20.75 2.91 7.13
C LEU A 349 21.80 2.80 8.24
N GLY A 350 22.94 2.20 7.89
CA GLY A 350 24.05 1.93 8.81
C GLY A 350 24.08 0.50 9.37
N ASP A 351 23.06 -0.32 9.13
CA ASP A 351 23.15 -1.75 9.42
C ASP A 351 24.20 -2.43 8.53
N GLU A 352 24.96 -3.35 9.12
CA GLU A 352 25.92 -4.18 8.40
C GLU A 352 25.21 -5.24 7.55
N ILE A 353 25.75 -5.52 6.37
CA ILE A 353 25.27 -6.54 5.42
C ILE A 353 26.36 -7.57 5.13
N ASP A 354 25.96 -8.74 4.62
CA ASP A 354 26.87 -9.62 3.87
C ASP A 354 26.64 -9.40 2.36
N PRO A 355 27.60 -8.80 1.63
CA PRO A 355 27.45 -8.55 0.20
C PRO A 355 27.53 -9.81 -0.68
N ASN A 356 27.76 -10.99 -0.09
CA ASN A 356 27.72 -12.28 -0.81
C ASN A 356 26.37 -12.98 -0.72
N GLU A 357 25.45 -12.46 0.11
CA GLU A 357 24.08 -12.94 0.23
C GLU A 357 23.09 -11.90 -0.33
N ILE A 358 21.84 -12.33 -0.50
CA ILE A 358 20.76 -11.42 -0.87
C ILE A 358 20.41 -10.57 0.35
N VAL A 359 20.51 -9.25 0.21
CA VAL A 359 20.13 -8.33 1.28
C VAL A 359 18.64 -8.01 1.18
N LEU A 360 17.86 -8.49 2.14
CA LEU A 360 16.42 -8.22 2.19
C LEU A 360 16.15 -6.84 2.78
N ILE A 361 15.59 -5.93 1.97
CA ILE A 361 15.26 -4.57 2.42
C ILE A 361 14.12 -4.59 3.45
N ASN A 362 13.08 -5.38 3.19
CA ASN A 362 11.94 -5.58 4.07
C ASN A 362 11.65 -7.09 4.24
N LYS A 363 12.41 -7.75 5.10
CA LYS A 363 12.24 -9.18 5.37
C LYS A 363 10.87 -9.46 6.00
N LEU A 364 10.06 -10.24 5.30
CA LEU A 364 8.76 -10.70 5.79
C LEU A 364 8.94 -11.56 7.05
N ASN A 365 8.14 -11.30 8.08
CA ASN A 365 8.00 -12.23 9.21
C ASN A 365 6.86 -13.20 8.93
N GLY A 366 6.99 -14.38 9.52
CA GLY A 366 6.01 -15.45 9.42
C GLY A 366 6.63 -16.77 9.02
N SER A 367 5.91 -17.85 9.30
CA SER A 367 6.34 -19.21 8.95
C SER A 367 5.18 -20.18 9.02
N ILE A 368 5.39 -21.40 8.53
CA ILE A 368 4.45 -22.51 8.69
C ILE A 368 4.18 -22.87 10.16
N ASP A 369 5.06 -22.53 11.09
CA ASP A 369 4.89 -22.80 12.52
C ASP A 369 4.14 -21.70 13.28
N ASP A 370 3.99 -20.50 12.70
CA ASP A 370 3.34 -19.36 13.35
C ASP A 370 1.84 -19.28 13.03
N PRO A 371 0.93 -19.64 13.94
CA PRO A 371 -0.51 -19.76 13.65
C PRO A 371 -1.18 -18.48 13.14
N ASN A 372 -0.55 -17.31 13.29
CA ASN A 372 -1.07 -16.04 12.76
C ASN A 372 -0.61 -15.76 11.31
N SER A 373 0.43 -16.45 10.84
CA SER A 373 0.92 -16.33 9.47
C SER A 373 -0.04 -16.96 8.47
N MET A 374 -0.21 -16.29 7.34
CA MET A 374 -0.90 -16.79 6.16
C MET A 374 0.01 -16.73 4.93
N ILE A 375 -0.32 -17.49 3.88
CA ILE A 375 0.35 -17.43 2.58
C ILE A 375 -0.23 -16.25 1.80
N TRP A 376 0.61 -15.28 1.47
CA TRP A 376 0.27 -14.02 0.80
C TRP A 376 0.98 -13.88 -0.56
N PRO A 377 0.37 -13.16 -1.53
CA PRO A 377 0.99 -12.87 -2.83
C PRO A 377 1.83 -11.59 -2.77
N PHE A 378 3.05 -11.65 -3.30
CA PHE A 378 3.98 -10.54 -3.38
C PHE A 378 4.52 -10.37 -4.79
N LYS A 379 4.77 -9.12 -5.14
CA LYS A 379 5.78 -8.76 -6.12
C LYS A 379 7.12 -8.71 -5.39
N VAL A 380 8.11 -9.44 -5.88
CA VAL A 380 9.51 -9.26 -5.49
C VAL A 380 10.17 -8.30 -6.49
N HIS A 381 10.87 -7.31 -5.98
CA HIS A 381 11.70 -6.42 -6.81
C HIS A 381 13.17 -6.66 -6.47
N ASP A 382 13.95 -6.95 -7.50
CA ASP A 382 15.37 -7.27 -7.42
C ASP A 382 16.22 -6.08 -7.86
N THR A 383 17.36 -5.88 -7.22
CA THR A 383 18.23 -4.74 -7.54
C THR A 383 19.67 -5.01 -7.20
N ASN A 384 20.57 -4.50 -8.03
CA ASN A 384 21.98 -4.30 -7.64
C ASN A 384 22.15 -2.83 -7.26
N GLN A 385 22.30 -2.52 -5.97
CA GLN A 385 22.41 -1.14 -5.48
C GLN A 385 23.74 -0.88 -4.76
N PRO A 386 24.18 0.40 -4.66
CA PRO A 386 25.45 0.75 -4.06
C PRO A 386 25.57 0.34 -2.58
N TYR A 387 26.77 -0.08 -2.19
CA TYR A 387 27.15 -0.31 -0.81
C TYR A 387 28.62 0.07 -0.59
N ASP A 388 29.00 0.35 0.66
CA ASP A 388 30.38 0.61 1.05
C ASP A 388 31.13 -0.70 1.30
N THR A 389 32.25 -0.92 0.61
CA THR A 389 32.99 -2.20 0.64
C THR A 389 33.86 -2.39 1.88
N VAL A 390 34.02 -1.34 2.70
CA VAL A 390 34.83 -1.37 3.93
C VAL A 390 33.92 -1.53 5.15
N TYR A 391 32.84 -0.76 5.20
CA TYR A 391 31.86 -0.80 6.29
C TYR A 391 30.79 -1.87 6.10
N ASN A 392 30.64 -2.42 4.88
CA ASN A 392 29.58 -3.34 4.51
C ASN A 392 28.19 -2.78 4.87
N ILE A 393 27.88 -1.57 4.44
CA ILE A 393 26.56 -0.93 4.63
C ILE A 393 26.01 -0.49 3.27
N LEU A 394 24.70 -0.57 3.08
CA LEU A 394 24.05 0.00 1.90
C LEU A 394 24.24 1.53 1.89
N LEU A 395 24.46 2.09 0.70
CA LEU A 395 24.64 3.52 0.53
C LEU A 395 23.47 4.12 -0.24
N GLN A 396 23.00 5.26 0.25
CA GLN A 396 22.06 6.10 -0.47
C GLN A 396 22.80 7.18 -1.25
N PRO A 397 22.70 7.23 -2.59
CA PRO A 397 23.32 8.28 -3.37
C PRO A 397 22.45 9.55 -3.42
N ASN A 398 23.11 10.71 -3.45
CA ASN A 398 22.51 11.93 -3.98
C ASN A 398 22.34 11.79 -5.51
N THR A 399 21.10 11.68 -5.96
CA THR A 399 20.75 11.49 -7.37
C THR A 399 20.26 12.78 -8.03
N VAL A 400 19.58 13.64 -7.26
CA VAL A 400 18.91 14.85 -7.74
C VAL A 400 19.80 16.08 -7.57
N GLY A 401 19.65 17.06 -8.46
CA GLY A 401 20.30 18.37 -8.34
C GLY A 401 21.61 18.49 -9.11
N PRO A 402 22.29 19.65 -9.02
CA PRO A 402 23.49 19.95 -9.81
C PRO A 402 24.69 19.08 -9.44
N GLU A 403 24.75 18.57 -8.20
CA GLU A 403 25.78 17.66 -7.73
C GLU A 403 25.35 16.18 -7.76
N GLY A 404 24.09 15.92 -8.09
CA GLY A 404 23.52 14.59 -8.10
C GLY A 404 24.02 13.71 -9.24
N TYR A 405 23.94 12.40 -9.02
CA TYR A 405 24.36 11.39 -9.98
C TYR A 405 23.70 11.55 -11.37
N TRP A 406 22.43 11.95 -11.44
CA TRP A 406 21.72 12.13 -12.71
C TRP A 406 22.26 13.28 -13.56
N THR A 407 23.02 14.20 -12.95
CA THR A 407 23.65 15.35 -13.63
C THR A 407 25.11 15.07 -13.93
N LEU A 408 25.86 14.59 -12.94
CA LEU A 408 27.33 14.49 -13.03
C LEU A 408 27.85 13.11 -13.41
N PHE A 409 27.03 12.05 -13.27
CA PHE A 409 27.44 10.66 -13.48
C PHE A 409 28.72 10.29 -12.69
N ASN A 410 28.83 10.81 -11.46
CA ASN A 410 29.95 10.57 -10.56
C ASN A 410 29.44 9.85 -9.30
N TRP A 411 29.70 8.55 -9.21
CA TRP A 411 29.26 7.72 -8.08
C TRP A 411 29.92 8.13 -6.76
N ASP A 412 31.23 8.37 -6.74
CA ASP A 412 31.97 8.72 -5.52
C ASP A 412 31.40 9.98 -4.86
N LEU A 413 31.18 11.04 -5.66
CA LEU A 413 30.56 12.28 -5.19
C LEU A 413 29.11 12.08 -4.72
N ALA A 414 28.31 11.35 -5.51
CA ALA A 414 26.91 11.10 -5.17
C ALA A 414 26.77 10.31 -3.86
N LEU A 415 27.61 9.29 -3.65
CA LEU A 415 27.63 8.46 -2.46
C LEU A 415 28.18 9.23 -1.25
N GLN A 416 29.20 10.07 -1.45
CA GLN A 416 29.71 10.96 -0.41
C GLN A 416 28.62 11.92 0.09
N ASN A 417 27.96 12.64 -0.82
CA ASN A 417 26.92 13.60 -0.48
C ASN A 417 25.72 12.93 0.20
N GLY A 418 25.30 11.77 -0.32
CA GLY A 418 24.16 11.03 0.25
C GLY A 418 24.48 10.42 1.62
N ALA A 419 25.70 9.89 1.82
CA ALA A 419 26.14 9.39 3.12
C ALA A 419 26.24 10.50 4.17
N GLU A 420 26.75 11.68 3.81
CA GLU A 420 26.79 12.86 4.68
C GLU A 420 25.37 13.28 5.11
N ALA A 421 24.43 13.39 4.17
CA ALA A 421 23.05 13.73 4.45
C ALA A 421 22.33 12.68 5.31
N ALA A 422 22.63 11.40 5.10
CA ALA A 422 22.09 10.29 5.88
C ALA A 422 22.76 10.11 7.26
N GLY A 423 23.89 10.79 7.51
CA GLY A 423 24.65 10.65 8.76
C GLY A 423 25.36 9.30 8.92
N ILE A 424 25.67 8.62 7.82
CA ILE A 424 26.39 7.32 7.81
C ILE A 424 27.83 7.49 7.29
N PRO A 425 28.76 6.61 7.67
CA PRO A 425 30.14 6.72 7.20
C PRO A 425 30.27 6.28 5.73
N TYR A 426 31.11 6.97 4.97
CA TYR A 426 31.56 6.54 3.64
C TYR A 426 33.09 6.46 3.62
N SER A 427 33.63 5.33 3.17
CA SER A 427 35.06 5.04 3.15
C SER A 427 35.79 5.63 1.94
N GLY A 428 35.04 6.03 0.91
CA GLY A 428 35.59 6.32 -0.43
C GLY A 428 35.71 5.09 -1.33
N GLU A 429 35.29 3.92 -0.86
CA GLU A 429 35.23 2.68 -1.64
C GLU A 429 33.79 2.16 -1.69
N TYR A 430 33.33 1.79 -2.88
CA TYR A 430 31.98 1.30 -3.08
C TYR A 430 31.94 0.12 -4.05
N GLY A 431 30.89 -0.68 -3.92
CA GLY A 431 30.51 -1.73 -4.84
C GLY A 431 29.01 -1.73 -5.08
N PHE A 432 28.51 -2.76 -5.74
CA PHE A 432 27.08 -3.01 -5.86
C PHE A 432 26.78 -4.39 -5.30
N THR A 433 25.69 -4.51 -4.54
CA THR A 433 25.23 -5.75 -3.94
C THR A 433 23.78 -6.00 -4.31
N HIS A 434 23.40 -7.27 -4.30
CA HIS A 434 22.06 -7.70 -4.65
C HIS A 434 21.11 -7.53 -3.46
N THR A 435 19.93 -6.96 -3.73
CA THR A 435 18.89 -6.66 -2.76
C THR A 435 17.52 -7.05 -3.29
N GLU A 436 16.67 -7.59 -2.42
CA GLU A 436 15.26 -7.87 -2.71
C GLU A 436 14.35 -7.00 -1.82
N MET A 437 13.20 -6.62 -2.37
CA MET A 437 12.15 -5.91 -1.64
C MET A 437 10.77 -6.46 -2.02
N PHE A 438 9.96 -6.75 -1.01
CA PHE A 438 8.66 -7.38 -1.14
C PHE A 438 7.53 -6.34 -1.14
N TRP A 439 6.63 -6.45 -2.11
CA TRP A 439 5.47 -5.57 -2.28
C TRP A 439 4.19 -6.40 -2.33
N PRO A 440 3.31 -6.34 -1.31
CA PRO A 440 2.12 -7.17 -1.27
C PRO A 440 1.17 -6.79 -2.42
N GLN A 441 0.51 -7.77 -3.00
CA GLN A 441 -0.51 -7.55 -4.02
C GLN A 441 -1.88 -7.53 -3.36
N THR A 442 -2.49 -6.35 -3.24
CA THR A 442 -3.72 -6.14 -2.45
C THR A 442 -4.86 -5.53 -3.26
N HIS A 443 -4.57 -5.02 -4.45
CA HIS A 443 -5.55 -4.49 -5.41
C HIS A 443 -5.63 -5.40 -6.64
N MET A 444 -6.37 -4.96 -7.66
CA MET A 444 -6.64 -5.73 -8.87
C MET A 444 -7.38 -7.05 -8.61
N VAL A 445 -8.23 -7.04 -7.57
CA VAL A 445 -9.06 -8.19 -7.19
C VAL A 445 -9.92 -8.60 -8.38
N GLN A 446 -9.77 -9.85 -8.82
CA GLN A 446 -10.45 -10.37 -10.00
C GLN A 446 -11.87 -10.85 -9.69
N PRO A 447 -12.76 -10.93 -10.70
CA PRO A 447 -14.05 -11.59 -10.58
C PRO A 447 -13.90 -13.01 -10.04
N SER A 448 -14.87 -13.51 -9.27
CA SER A 448 -14.76 -14.79 -8.57
C SER A 448 -14.57 -15.97 -9.53
N GLU A 449 -15.07 -15.88 -10.77
CA GLU A 449 -14.83 -16.85 -11.84
C GLU A 449 -13.36 -16.96 -12.29
N ASN A 450 -12.53 -15.97 -11.96
CA ASN A 450 -11.10 -15.91 -12.28
C ASN A 450 -10.21 -16.13 -11.04
N ALA A 451 -10.80 -16.35 -9.86
CA ALA A 451 -10.04 -16.70 -8.67
C ALA A 451 -9.30 -18.04 -8.88
N LEU A 452 -8.16 -18.21 -8.21
CA LEU A 452 -7.42 -19.46 -8.24
C LEU A 452 -8.31 -20.63 -7.79
N GLN A 453 -8.24 -21.71 -8.56
CA GLN A 453 -8.94 -22.96 -8.32
C GLN A 453 -7.97 -24.00 -7.75
N CYS A 454 -8.49 -25.11 -7.26
CA CYS A 454 -7.69 -26.15 -6.59
C CYS A 454 -6.47 -26.57 -7.42
N THR A 455 -6.63 -26.74 -8.74
CA THR A 455 -5.56 -27.19 -9.64
C THR A 455 -4.52 -26.14 -9.96
N ASP A 456 -4.79 -24.86 -9.69
CA ASP A 456 -3.78 -23.81 -9.82
C ASP A 456 -2.67 -23.99 -8.78
N CYS A 457 -2.98 -24.54 -7.60
CA CYS A 457 -1.99 -24.81 -6.54
C CYS A 457 -1.63 -26.30 -6.44
N HIS A 458 -2.63 -27.18 -6.55
CA HIS A 458 -2.51 -28.63 -6.34
C HIS A 458 -2.40 -29.38 -7.68
N SER A 459 -1.31 -29.15 -8.39
CA SER A 459 -0.97 -29.87 -9.61
C SER A 459 0.55 -29.99 -9.79
N ASP A 460 0.98 -30.86 -10.71
CA ASP A 460 2.41 -31.08 -10.98
C ASP A 460 3.17 -29.79 -11.36
N ASN A 461 2.48 -28.77 -11.89
CA ASN A 461 3.02 -27.45 -12.19
C ASN A 461 2.20 -26.37 -11.47
N GLY A 462 1.83 -26.63 -10.22
CA GLY A 462 1.12 -25.68 -9.38
C GLY A 462 1.94 -24.42 -9.13
N ARG A 463 1.24 -23.34 -8.79
CA ARG A 463 1.80 -22.01 -8.52
C ARG A 463 2.62 -21.93 -7.24
N ILE A 464 2.39 -22.85 -6.30
CA ILE A 464 2.98 -22.80 -4.96
C ILE A 464 4.19 -23.73 -4.89
N ASP A 465 5.34 -23.17 -4.51
CA ASP A 465 6.49 -23.95 -4.08
C ASP A 465 6.27 -24.43 -2.64
N TRP A 466 5.66 -25.61 -2.52
CA TRP A 466 5.31 -26.19 -1.22
C TRP A 466 6.54 -26.45 -0.34
N GLU A 467 7.66 -26.90 -0.93
CA GLU A 467 8.88 -27.19 -0.19
C GLU A 467 9.52 -25.91 0.34
N ALA A 468 9.55 -24.84 -0.46
CA ALA A 468 10.02 -23.52 0.00
C ALA A 468 9.17 -22.94 1.14
N LEU A 469 7.86 -23.23 1.16
CA LEU A 469 6.96 -22.86 2.25
C LEU A 469 7.03 -23.79 3.47
N GLY A 470 7.90 -24.80 3.46
CA GLY A 470 8.13 -25.71 4.58
C GLY A 470 7.18 -26.91 4.64
N TYR A 471 6.36 -27.13 3.61
CA TYR A 471 5.59 -28.37 3.48
C TYR A 471 6.48 -29.50 2.96
N ILE A 472 6.18 -30.75 3.35
CA ILE A 472 6.85 -31.96 2.83
C ILE A 472 6.56 -32.17 1.33
N GLY A 473 5.46 -31.60 0.85
CA GLY A 473 5.01 -31.63 -0.54
C GLY A 473 3.59 -31.07 -0.62
N ASP A 474 2.89 -31.34 -1.73
CA ASP A 474 1.51 -30.88 -1.91
C ASP A 474 0.60 -31.29 -0.72
N PRO A 475 0.01 -30.34 0.03
CA PRO A 475 -0.84 -30.60 1.19
C PRO A 475 -2.07 -31.46 0.88
N MET A 476 -2.55 -31.47 -0.36
CA MET A 476 -3.63 -32.35 -0.79
C MET A 476 -3.25 -33.83 -0.67
N THR A 477 -1.95 -34.15 -0.78
CA THR A 477 -1.40 -35.50 -0.65
C THR A 477 -0.80 -35.77 0.73
N TRP A 478 -0.11 -34.78 1.30
CA TRP A 478 0.72 -34.95 2.50
C TRP A 478 0.07 -34.43 3.80
N GLY A 479 -1.07 -33.76 3.72
CA GLY A 479 -1.75 -33.13 4.87
C GLY A 479 -1.43 -31.65 4.98
N GLY A 480 -2.29 -30.92 5.71
CA GLY A 480 -2.18 -29.47 5.88
C GLY A 480 -1.05 -29.05 6.82
N ARG A 481 -1.08 -27.77 7.20
CA ARG A 481 -0.10 -27.12 8.09
C ARG A 481 0.24 -27.93 9.36
N ASP A 482 -0.77 -28.47 10.03
CA ASP A 482 -0.61 -29.23 11.28
C ASP A 482 0.04 -30.62 11.12
N SER A 483 0.29 -31.04 9.87
CA SER A 483 0.80 -32.38 9.52
C SER A 483 2.28 -32.40 9.12
N GLN A 484 2.95 -31.23 9.15
CA GLN A 484 4.34 -31.09 8.68
C GLN A 484 5.38 -31.52 9.73
#